data_AF-A0A818NAH6-F1
#
_entry.id   AF-A0A818NAH6-F1
#
_cell.length_a   1.000
_cell.length_b   1.000
_cell.length_c   1.000
_cell.angle_alpha   90.00
_cell.angle_beta   90.00
_cell.angle_gamma   90.00
#
_symmetry.space_group_name_H-M   'P 1'
#
loop_
_entity.id
_entity.type
_entity.pdbx_description
1 polymer ?
#
loop_
_entity_poly.entity_id
_entity_poly.type
_entity_poly.pdbx_seq_one_letter_code
_entity_poly.pdbx_strand_id
1 'polypeptide(L)'
;MSSDLELDQFNDNNIGIDDIDINSNIQNHNQNQAEKRAHHNALERKRRDHIKGSFNDLRDVIPLLKGEKASRAHILKSATEYIQSLKTKTQQHQKIIEDLKRQNAILEFQTRLVERVKETSLYARNHEKTIKTEPDIQTTHFFVLLCHMNINFKEELKTTLTNCEDPFRAIKDIQDENGIALTQIRPALPLLDLLEVKRLDFHLAVLDDMKDRLIKRIQELAQHDDKEQLETLLEKSFAVINLTHVTPIVMEIVKHMPKIPDKYVKYIIEHEQIYSRAPIELKRLIWTDNHTLFQKELQPIISQYLTNVEEQLLQCDHNYFLQLPKQRRQTSPTIQSLVHMIGTNIKLYDIVRTSLQKLFQRTKIVHYSSLRLLLLMAFHDLENNIVSKSDSIHIFVWTLDAALKERKLDLKKQREIEQFLDAHARDTDIINKHIPFVLTDPNIVSILAKSCILLLHKQVRFDQINHL
;
A
#
# COMPACT_ATOMS: atom_id res chain seq x y z
N MET A 1 25.66 18.25 2.33
CA MET A 1 27.12 18.44 2.43
C MET A 1 27.75 17.41 1.51
N SER A 2 28.10 17.87 0.32
CA SER A 2 28.80 17.11 -0.71
C SER A 2 30.25 16.87 -0.28
N SER A 3 30.80 15.73 -0.65
CA SER A 3 32.24 15.60 -0.85
C SER A 3 32.49 14.44 -1.81
N ASP A 4 32.96 14.85 -2.99
CA ASP A 4 33.32 14.08 -4.15
C ASP A 4 34.43 13.05 -3.86
N LEU A 5 34.35 11.88 -4.49
CA LEU A 5 35.44 10.91 -4.57
C LEU A 5 36.13 11.08 -5.93
N GLU A 6 37.28 11.75 -5.91
CA GLU A 6 38.19 11.86 -7.05
C GLU A 6 38.78 10.48 -7.41
N LEU A 7 38.62 10.11 -8.68
CA LEU A 7 39.25 8.96 -9.32
C LEU A 7 40.57 9.43 -9.95
N ASP A 8 41.69 9.14 -9.30
CA ASP A 8 43.01 9.34 -9.90
C ASP A 8 43.28 8.29 -10.98
N GLN A 9 43.37 8.78 -12.22
CA GLN A 9 43.91 8.09 -13.37
C GLN A 9 45.43 7.94 -13.22
N PHE A 10 45.96 6.73 -13.37
CA PHE A 10 47.40 6.53 -13.61
C PHE A 10 47.62 5.91 -15.00
N ASN A 11 48.18 6.75 -15.85
CA ASN A 11 48.70 6.48 -17.18
C ASN A 11 50.23 6.29 -17.04
N ASP A 12 50.77 5.15 -17.47
CA ASP A 12 52.21 4.98 -17.67
C ASP A 12 52.45 4.12 -18.92
N ASN A 13 52.33 4.77 -20.07
CA ASN A 13 52.98 4.37 -21.31
C ASN A 13 54.37 5.00 -21.32
N ASN A 14 55.42 4.26 -20.96
CA ASN A 14 56.75 4.48 -21.57
C ASN A 14 57.73 3.33 -21.24
N ILE A 15 57.94 2.40 -22.18
CA ILE A 15 59.21 1.67 -22.24
C ILE A 15 59.63 1.61 -23.71
N GLY A 16 60.57 2.49 -24.05
CA GLY A 16 61.31 2.45 -25.29
C GLY A 16 62.12 1.16 -25.41
N ILE A 17 62.07 0.60 -26.61
CA ILE A 17 62.92 -0.47 -27.11
C ILE A 17 64.34 0.08 -27.24
N ASP A 18 65.37 -0.68 -26.85
CA ASP A 18 66.64 -0.74 -27.59
C ASP A 18 67.37 -2.06 -27.33
N ASP A 19 67.77 -2.64 -28.47
CA ASP A 19 68.83 -3.58 -28.79
C ASP A 19 68.88 -5.04 -28.30
N ILE A 20 68.99 -5.89 -29.33
CA ILE A 20 69.05 -7.34 -29.39
C ILE A 20 70.50 -7.78 -29.13
N ASP A 21 70.70 -8.79 -28.28
CA ASP A 21 71.90 -9.63 -28.41
C ASP A 21 71.60 -11.12 -28.17
N ILE A 22 71.83 -11.90 -29.24
CA ILE A 22 71.44 -13.29 -29.41
C ILE A 22 72.52 -14.17 -28.79
N ASN A 23 72.56 -14.25 -27.47
CA ASN A 23 73.32 -15.30 -26.78
C ASN A 23 72.68 -15.76 -25.44
N SER A 24 71.42 -15.40 -25.22
CA SER A 24 70.78 -15.38 -23.91
C SER A 24 69.68 -16.44 -23.71
N ASN A 25 69.76 -17.65 -24.28
CA ASN A 25 68.58 -18.54 -24.26
C ASN A 25 68.53 -19.59 -23.14
N ILE A 26 69.53 -19.64 -22.24
CA ILE A 26 69.50 -20.57 -21.08
C ILE A 26 69.60 -19.83 -19.73
N GLN A 27 70.34 -18.72 -19.64
CA GLN A 27 70.41 -17.89 -18.42
C GLN A 27 69.19 -16.95 -18.26
N ASN A 28 68.61 -16.48 -19.36
CA ASN A 28 67.54 -15.48 -19.37
C ASN A 28 66.14 -16.05 -19.03
N HIS A 29 65.94 -17.37 -19.23
CA HIS A 29 64.71 -18.05 -18.80
C HIS A 29 64.65 -18.20 -17.27
N ASN A 30 65.80 -18.41 -16.61
CA ASN A 30 65.91 -18.48 -15.15
C ASN A 30 65.81 -17.09 -14.49
N GLN A 31 66.40 -16.05 -15.10
CA GLN A 31 66.24 -14.65 -14.66
C GLN A 31 64.79 -14.17 -14.75
N ASN A 32 64.10 -14.40 -15.88
CA ASN A 32 62.68 -14.09 -16.02
C ASN A 32 61.79 -14.83 -15.02
N GLN A 33 62.15 -16.06 -14.63
CA GLN A 33 61.42 -16.80 -13.61
C GLN A 33 61.72 -16.28 -12.20
N ALA A 34 62.96 -15.87 -11.93
CA ALA A 34 63.36 -15.26 -10.66
C ALA A 34 62.70 -13.88 -10.46
N GLU A 35 62.62 -13.06 -11.50
CA GLU A 35 61.94 -11.76 -11.49
C GLU A 35 60.43 -11.91 -11.30
N LYS A 36 59.80 -12.87 -11.99
CA LYS A 36 58.38 -13.21 -11.75
C LYS A 36 58.14 -13.67 -10.30
N ARG A 37 59.05 -14.47 -9.73
CA ARG A 37 58.98 -14.86 -8.30
C ARG A 37 59.16 -13.66 -7.38
N ALA A 38 60.08 -12.75 -7.69
CA ALA A 38 60.32 -11.55 -6.90
C ALA A 38 59.11 -10.59 -6.92
N HIS A 39 58.53 -10.36 -8.09
CA HIS A 39 57.33 -9.56 -8.27
C HIS A 39 56.12 -10.17 -7.55
N HIS A 40 55.91 -11.48 -7.69
CA HIS A 40 54.86 -12.19 -6.95
C HIS A 40 55.06 -12.09 -5.42
N ASN A 41 56.30 -12.20 -4.93
CA ASN A 41 56.63 -12.03 -3.52
C ASN A 41 56.44 -10.58 -3.02
N ALA A 42 56.62 -9.59 -3.88
CA ALA A 42 56.36 -8.18 -3.57
C ALA A 42 54.85 -7.90 -3.49
N LEU A 43 54.08 -8.39 -4.46
CA LEU A 43 52.62 -8.29 -4.44
C LEU A 43 52.00 -9.00 -3.24
N GLU A 44 52.48 -10.20 -2.90
CA GLU A 44 51.99 -10.95 -1.74
C GLU A 44 52.33 -10.24 -0.41
N ARG A 45 53.48 -9.55 -0.33
CA ARG A 45 53.81 -8.68 0.83
C ARG A 45 52.83 -7.52 0.94
N LYS A 46 52.61 -6.78 -0.15
CA LYS A 46 51.63 -5.67 -0.19
C LYS A 46 50.23 -6.12 0.21
N ARG A 47 49.80 -7.29 -0.27
CA ARG A 47 48.52 -7.92 0.11
C ARG A 47 48.46 -8.25 1.60
N ARG A 48 49.53 -8.81 2.17
CA ARG A 48 49.61 -9.14 3.61
C ARG A 48 49.59 -7.90 4.50
N ASP A 49 50.22 -6.81 4.08
CA ASP A 49 50.21 -5.55 4.80
C ASP A 49 48.83 -4.90 4.79
N HIS A 50 48.12 -4.93 3.65
CA HIS A 50 46.72 -4.48 3.57
C HIS A 50 45.82 -5.28 4.52
N ILE A 51 45.92 -6.61 4.51
CA ILE A 51 45.16 -7.48 5.41
C ILE A 51 45.49 -7.16 6.88
N LYS A 52 46.77 -6.95 7.21
CA LYS A 52 47.18 -6.55 8.56
C LYS A 52 46.54 -5.23 8.98
N GLY A 53 46.44 -4.25 8.07
CA GLY A 53 45.70 -3.02 8.27
C GLY A 53 44.23 -3.27 8.63
N SER A 54 43.52 -4.04 7.79
CA SER A 54 42.11 -4.37 8.04
C SER A 54 41.86 -5.10 9.38
N PHE A 55 42.82 -5.93 9.83
CA PHE A 55 42.74 -6.57 11.15
C PHE A 55 42.91 -5.59 12.31
N ASN A 56 43.73 -4.54 12.14
CA ASN A 56 43.87 -3.48 13.14
C ASN A 56 42.58 -2.64 13.22
N ASP A 57 42.01 -2.26 12.08
CA ASP A 57 40.76 -1.51 12.02
C ASP A 57 39.61 -2.30 12.68
N LEU A 58 39.50 -3.60 12.37
CA LEU A 58 38.50 -4.48 12.98
C LEU A 58 38.67 -4.57 14.50
N ARG A 59 39.92 -4.67 14.98
CA ARG A 59 40.20 -4.71 16.42
C ARG A 59 39.76 -3.42 17.11
N ASP A 60 40.01 -2.27 16.51
CA ASP A 60 39.78 -0.97 17.15
C ASP A 60 38.28 -0.61 17.26
N VAL A 61 37.42 -1.23 16.45
CA VAL A 61 35.95 -1.12 16.53
C VAL A 61 35.36 -2.01 17.63
N ILE A 62 36.07 -3.06 18.08
CA ILE A 62 35.62 -3.98 19.12
C ILE A 62 35.96 -3.39 20.49
N PRO A 63 34.98 -3.02 21.33
CA PRO A 63 35.24 -2.30 22.59
C PRO A 63 36.16 -3.04 23.56
N LEU A 64 36.09 -4.38 23.57
CA LEU A 64 36.90 -5.24 24.45
C LEU A 64 38.34 -5.42 23.97
N LEU A 65 38.66 -5.09 22.71
CA LEU A 65 40.00 -5.30 22.13
C LEU A 65 40.70 -3.99 21.76
N LYS A 66 40.04 -2.85 21.96
CA LYS A 66 40.57 -1.53 21.63
C LYS A 66 41.80 -1.23 22.49
N GLY A 67 42.96 -1.10 21.83
CA GLY A 67 44.24 -0.83 22.50
C GLY A 67 44.99 -2.06 23.01
N GLU A 68 44.44 -3.27 22.86
CA GLU A 68 45.10 -4.51 23.29
C GLU A 68 45.83 -5.24 22.15
N LYS A 69 46.85 -6.04 22.49
CA LYS A 69 47.50 -6.96 21.53
C LYS A 69 46.70 -8.25 21.46
N ALA A 70 45.95 -8.44 20.37
CA ALA A 70 45.13 -9.62 20.14
C ALA A 70 45.61 -10.42 18.92
N SER A 71 45.54 -11.75 18.99
CA SER A 71 45.85 -12.62 17.84
C SER A 71 44.74 -12.51 16.76
N ARG A 72 45.06 -12.77 15.49
CA ARG A 72 44.05 -12.73 14.40
C ARG A 72 42.85 -13.63 14.65
N ALA A 73 43.09 -14.83 15.17
CA ALA A 73 42.01 -15.76 15.54
C ALA A 73 41.13 -15.20 16.67
N HIS A 74 41.75 -14.55 17.66
CA HIS A 74 41.02 -13.92 18.76
C HIS A 74 40.19 -12.72 18.27
N ILE A 75 40.76 -11.86 17.40
CA ILE A 75 40.05 -10.72 16.80
C ILE A 75 38.80 -11.19 16.05
N LEU A 76 38.90 -12.23 15.22
CA LEU A 76 37.74 -12.76 14.47
C LEU A 76 36.68 -13.35 15.41
N LYS A 77 37.11 -14.08 16.44
CA LYS A 77 36.22 -14.67 17.43
C LYS A 77 35.45 -13.59 18.20
N SER A 78 36.16 -12.60 18.74
CA SER A 78 35.57 -11.48 19.46
C SER A 78 34.73 -10.57 18.57
N ALA A 79 35.08 -10.40 17.29
CA ALA A 79 34.24 -9.69 16.32
C ALA A 79 32.90 -10.39 16.13
N THR A 80 32.93 -11.72 16.00
CA THR A 80 31.73 -12.55 15.82
C THR A 80 30.84 -12.48 17.06
N GLU A 81 31.43 -12.62 18.24
CA GLU A 81 30.74 -12.49 19.54
C GLU A 81 30.16 -11.08 19.72
N TYR A 82 30.90 -10.05 19.35
CA TYR A 82 30.44 -8.66 19.45
C TYR A 82 29.27 -8.38 18.50
N ILE A 83 29.35 -8.80 17.23
CA ILE A 83 28.24 -8.69 16.27
C ILE A 83 27.01 -9.44 16.78
N GLN A 84 27.19 -10.63 17.34
CA GLN A 84 26.08 -11.40 17.91
C GLN A 84 25.46 -10.66 19.10
N SER A 85 26.28 -10.10 20.00
CA SER A 85 25.82 -9.30 21.12
C SER A 85 25.06 -8.04 20.69
N LEU A 86 25.53 -7.35 19.64
CA LEU A 86 24.87 -6.18 19.06
C LEU A 86 23.54 -6.58 18.43
N LYS A 87 23.48 -7.67 17.67
CA LYS A 87 22.22 -8.19 17.10
C LYS A 87 21.20 -8.49 18.20
N THR A 88 21.62 -9.16 19.27
CA THR A 88 20.75 -9.46 20.42
C THR A 88 20.28 -8.18 21.12
N LYS A 89 21.18 -7.21 21.35
CA LYS A 89 20.81 -5.91 21.94
C LYS A 89 19.85 -5.11 21.06
N THR A 90 20.08 -5.06 19.75
CA THR A 90 19.18 -4.40 18.80
C THR A 90 17.81 -5.06 18.80
N GLN A 91 17.74 -6.40 18.84
CA GLN A 91 16.47 -7.12 18.97
C GLN A 91 15.78 -6.86 20.31
N GLN A 92 16.52 -6.79 21.41
CA GLN A 92 15.98 -6.46 22.72
C GLN A 92 15.45 -5.02 22.77
N HIS A 93 16.21 -4.05 22.26
CA HIS A 93 15.77 -2.66 22.17
C HIS A 93 14.55 -2.52 21.26
N GLN A 94 14.50 -3.25 20.15
CA GLN A 94 13.34 -3.26 19.26
C GLN A 94 12.10 -3.78 19.98
N LYS A 95 12.22 -4.87 20.76
CA LYS A 95 11.13 -5.38 21.60
C LYS A 95 10.70 -4.36 22.65
N ILE A 96 11.65 -3.71 23.34
CA ILE A 96 11.34 -2.67 24.32
C ILE A 96 10.63 -1.48 23.66
N ILE A 97 11.07 -1.05 22.47
CA ILE A 97 10.41 0.02 21.72
C ILE A 97 8.98 -0.37 21.34
N GLU A 98 8.77 -1.61 20.90
CA GLU A 98 7.44 -2.13 20.56
C GLU A 98 6.54 -2.23 21.80
N ASP A 99 7.07 -2.72 22.91
CA ASP A 99 6.36 -2.79 24.20
C ASP A 99 6.04 -1.41 24.74
N LEU A 100 6.97 -0.45 24.68
CA LEU A 100 6.75 0.94 25.07
C LEU A 100 5.73 1.63 24.16
N LYS A 101 5.78 1.39 22.84
CA LYS A 101 4.76 1.89 21.92
C LYS A 101 3.39 1.30 22.23
N ARG A 102 3.31 0.01 22.57
CA ARG A 102 2.08 -0.65 22.98
C ARG A 102 1.56 -0.09 24.31
N GLN A 103 2.44 0.10 25.29
CA GLN A 103 2.10 0.72 26.57
C GLN A 103 1.64 2.18 26.39
N ASN A 104 2.33 2.97 25.56
CA ASN A 104 1.91 4.33 25.24
C ASN A 104 0.56 4.33 24.52
N ALA A 105 0.31 3.44 23.56
CA ALA A 105 -0.99 3.33 22.93
C ALA A 105 -2.09 2.96 23.94
N ILE A 106 -1.81 2.07 24.90
CA ILE A 106 -2.73 1.72 25.98
C ILE A 106 -2.94 2.89 26.93
N LEU A 107 -1.88 3.61 27.32
CA LEU A 107 -1.97 4.77 28.21
C LEU A 107 -2.67 5.94 27.53
N GLU A 108 -2.45 6.19 26.24
CA GLU A 108 -3.20 7.16 25.45
C GLU A 108 -4.65 6.75 25.28
N PHE A 109 -4.93 5.46 25.14
CA PHE A 109 -6.30 4.93 25.11
C PHE A 109 -6.96 5.07 26.48
N GLN A 110 -6.27 4.75 27.56
CA GLN A 110 -6.74 4.92 28.93
C GLN A 110 -6.91 6.38 29.29
N THR A 111 -6.01 7.27 28.86
CA THR A 111 -6.11 8.72 29.06
C THR A 111 -7.33 9.24 28.31
N ARG A 112 -7.51 8.84 27.05
CA ARG A 112 -8.73 9.15 26.28
C ARG A 112 -9.99 8.55 26.89
N LEU A 113 -9.93 7.36 27.48
CA LEU A 113 -11.06 6.75 28.17
C LEU A 113 -11.34 7.42 29.51
N VAL A 114 -10.32 7.88 30.25
CA VAL A 114 -10.48 8.61 31.50
C VAL A 114 -10.93 10.03 31.24
N GLU A 115 -10.50 10.66 30.16
CA GLU A 115 -11.05 11.93 29.65
C GLU A 115 -12.51 11.72 29.25
N ARG A 116 -12.82 10.69 28.46
CA ARG A 116 -14.21 10.33 28.14
C ARG A 116 -15.02 9.90 29.35
N VAL A 117 -14.45 9.28 30.38
CA VAL A 117 -15.14 8.85 31.62
C VAL A 117 -15.23 10.01 32.60
N LYS A 118 -14.35 11.00 32.57
CA LYS A 118 -14.56 12.27 33.28
C LYS A 118 -15.66 13.07 32.60
N GLU A 119 -15.65 13.14 31.27
CA GLU A 119 -16.72 13.73 30.47
C GLU A 119 -18.04 12.95 30.65
N THR A 120 -18.05 11.62 30.57
CA THR A 120 -19.26 10.81 30.76
C THR A 120 -19.63 10.56 32.22
N SER A 121 -18.76 10.64 33.23
CA SER A 121 -19.14 10.54 34.66
C SER A 121 -19.71 11.84 35.21
N LEU A 122 -19.37 12.98 34.59
CA LEU A 122 -20.12 14.22 34.78
C LEU A 122 -21.52 14.14 34.16
N TYR A 123 -21.70 13.38 33.07
CA TYR A 123 -23.01 13.18 32.40
C TYR A 123 -23.84 11.99 32.93
N ALA A 124 -23.21 10.92 33.42
CA ALA A 124 -23.86 9.67 33.86
C ALA A 124 -24.22 9.68 35.35
N ARG A 125 -23.75 10.67 36.13
CA ARG A 125 -24.21 10.84 37.52
C ARG A 125 -25.68 11.25 37.62
N ASN A 126 -26.32 11.68 36.52
CA ASN A 126 -27.72 12.14 36.56
C ASN A 126 -28.75 11.36 35.72
N HIS A 127 -28.38 10.39 34.86
CA HIS A 127 -29.40 9.65 34.10
C HIS A 127 -29.09 8.17 33.95
N GLU A 128 -29.33 7.44 35.04
CA GLU A 128 -29.59 6.01 34.99
C GLU A 128 -31.08 5.77 34.72
N LYS A 129 -31.38 4.97 33.68
CA LYS A 129 -32.69 4.39 33.31
C LYS A 129 -33.73 5.43 32.90
N THR A 130 -34.10 5.54 31.64
CA THR A 130 -34.98 4.63 30.88
C THR A 130 -35.05 5.25 29.47
N ILE A 131 -35.16 4.49 28.38
CA ILE A 131 -36.32 4.52 27.47
C ILE A 131 -36.06 3.44 26.42
N LYS A 132 -36.91 2.41 26.46
CA LYS A 132 -37.17 1.51 25.35
C LYS A 132 -38.24 2.15 24.45
N THR A 133 -38.18 1.80 23.17
CA THR A 133 -39.26 1.74 22.15
C THR A 133 -39.97 3.05 21.77
N GLU A 134 -39.74 3.53 20.53
CA GLU A 134 -40.71 3.55 19.41
C GLU A 134 -40.10 4.21 18.15
N PRO A 135 -40.41 3.75 16.92
CA PRO A 135 -39.79 4.23 15.68
C PRO A 135 -40.74 5.17 14.92
N ASP A 136 -40.45 6.49 14.89
CA ASP A 136 -40.79 7.37 13.74
C ASP A 136 -40.34 8.84 13.92
N ILE A 137 -39.99 9.25 15.15
CA ILE A 137 -39.75 10.67 15.45
C ILE A 137 -38.32 11.13 15.09
N GLN A 138 -37.35 10.20 15.07
CA GLN A 138 -35.92 10.53 14.89
C GLN A 138 -35.60 11.04 13.48
N THR A 139 -36.22 10.46 12.46
CA THR A 139 -36.03 10.86 11.05
C THR A 139 -36.54 12.29 10.84
N THR A 140 -37.74 12.59 11.36
CA THR A 140 -38.36 13.91 11.24
C THR A 140 -37.56 14.98 11.96
N HIS A 141 -37.05 14.71 13.16
CA HIS A 141 -36.21 15.65 13.90
C HIS A 141 -34.86 15.92 13.21
N PHE A 142 -34.24 14.90 12.63
CA PHE A 142 -33.00 15.03 11.88
C PHE A 142 -33.19 15.91 10.64
N PHE A 143 -34.24 15.67 9.84
CA PHE A 143 -34.54 16.48 8.66
C PHE A 143 -35.00 17.90 9.01
N VAL A 144 -35.74 18.10 10.10
CA VAL A 144 -36.07 19.45 10.60
C VAL A 144 -34.77 20.19 10.96
N LEU A 145 -33.83 19.58 11.68
CA LEU A 145 -32.57 20.23 12.04
C LEU A 145 -31.73 20.61 10.80
N LEU A 146 -31.80 19.80 9.74
CA LEU A 146 -31.01 19.98 8.52
C LEU A 146 -31.65 20.94 7.50
N CYS A 147 -32.99 20.99 7.42
CA CYS A 147 -33.69 22.00 6.61
C CYS A 147 -33.30 23.42 7.03
N HIS A 148 -33.07 23.66 8.32
CA HIS A 148 -32.62 24.95 8.85
C HIS A 148 -31.14 25.25 8.59
N MET A 149 -30.34 24.25 8.20
CA MET A 149 -28.91 24.40 7.88
C MET A 149 -28.65 24.68 6.39
N ASN A 150 -29.67 24.72 5.52
CA ASN A 150 -29.48 24.96 4.08
C ASN A 150 -29.65 26.44 3.69
N ILE A 151 -28.50 27.05 3.37
CA ILE A 151 -28.19 28.12 2.40
C ILE A 151 -28.67 29.57 2.65
N ASN A 152 -29.65 29.89 3.51
CA ASN A 152 -29.99 31.31 3.74
C ASN A 152 -30.06 31.80 5.19
N PHE A 153 -29.87 30.92 6.19
CA PHE A 153 -30.02 31.31 7.59
C PHE A 153 -29.05 32.43 8.01
N LYS A 154 -27.86 32.54 7.43
CA LYS A 154 -26.93 33.64 7.77
C LYS A 154 -27.42 34.99 7.25
N GLU A 155 -27.96 35.05 6.03
CA GLU A 155 -28.52 36.27 5.46
C GLU A 155 -29.86 36.60 6.13
N GLU A 156 -30.69 35.60 6.39
CA GLU A 156 -31.99 35.71 7.07
C GLU A 156 -31.84 36.14 8.54
N LEU A 157 -30.87 35.58 9.27
CA LEU A 157 -30.56 35.99 10.64
C LEU A 157 -29.96 37.40 10.65
N LYS A 158 -29.14 37.76 9.66
CA LYS A 158 -28.59 39.11 9.53
C LYS A 158 -29.69 40.13 9.20
N THR A 159 -30.60 39.84 8.27
CA THR A 159 -31.72 40.74 7.94
C THR A 159 -32.70 40.85 9.11
N THR A 160 -33.01 39.75 9.79
CA THR A 160 -33.91 39.73 10.95
C THR A 160 -33.33 40.53 12.11
N LEU A 161 -32.03 40.40 12.39
CA LEU A 161 -31.37 41.17 13.46
C LEU A 161 -31.09 42.63 13.09
N THR A 162 -30.95 42.95 11.81
CA THR A 162 -30.73 44.35 11.34
C THR A 162 -32.05 45.14 11.27
N ASN A 163 -33.17 44.46 11.02
CA ASN A 163 -34.49 45.10 10.86
C ASN A 163 -35.38 45.02 12.11
N CYS A 164 -34.92 44.43 13.22
CA CYS A 164 -35.73 44.30 14.44
C CYS A 164 -35.61 45.50 15.38
N GLU A 165 -36.73 45.91 15.98
CA GLU A 165 -36.76 46.90 17.06
C GLU A 165 -36.20 46.35 18.38
N ASP A 166 -36.30 45.04 18.62
CA ASP A 166 -35.75 44.35 19.80
C ASP A 166 -34.95 43.08 19.40
N PRO A 167 -33.60 43.16 19.40
CA PRO A 167 -32.73 42.04 19.06
C PRO A 167 -32.89 40.83 19.98
N PHE A 168 -33.20 41.02 21.27
CA PHE A 168 -33.29 39.91 22.22
C PHE A 168 -34.56 39.09 22.02
N ARG A 169 -35.66 39.75 21.66
CA ARG A 169 -36.91 39.08 21.31
C ARG A 169 -36.79 38.32 20.00
N ALA A 170 -36.17 38.92 18.98
CA ALA A 170 -35.87 38.25 17.72
C ALA A 170 -35.01 36.99 17.91
N ILE A 171 -33.96 37.07 18.75
CA ILE A 171 -33.13 35.91 19.08
C ILE A 171 -33.95 34.82 19.78
N LYS A 172 -34.87 35.19 20.67
CA LYS A 172 -35.72 34.25 21.38
C LYS A 172 -36.71 33.55 20.45
N ASP A 173 -37.33 34.30 19.55
CA ASP A 173 -38.26 33.76 18.55
C ASP A 173 -37.52 32.80 17.61
N ILE A 174 -36.33 33.18 17.15
CA ILE A 174 -35.44 32.30 16.35
C ILE A 174 -35.04 31.05 17.14
N GLN A 175 -34.75 31.16 18.43
CA GLN A 175 -34.42 30.00 19.28
C GLN A 175 -35.61 29.08 19.52
N ASP A 176 -36.83 29.63 19.62
CA ASP A 176 -38.05 28.85 19.78
C ASP A 176 -38.46 28.15 18.47
N GLU A 177 -38.17 28.77 17.31
CA GLU A 177 -38.39 28.17 15.99
C GLU A 177 -37.33 27.12 15.61
N ASN A 178 -36.05 27.37 15.91
CA ASN A 178 -34.91 26.54 15.47
C ASN A 178 -34.37 25.60 16.56
N GLY A 179 -34.88 25.69 17.78
CA GLY A 179 -34.46 24.87 18.91
C GLY A 179 -34.92 23.41 18.78
N ILE A 180 -34.21 22.49 19.45
CA ILE A 180 -34.68 21.11 19.57
C ILE A 180 -35.99 21.11 20.36
N ALA A 181 -37.11 20.87 19.68
CA ALA A 181 -38.48 20.85 20.21
C ALA A 181 -38.78 19.64 21.13
N LEU A 182 -37.85 19.31 22.04
CA LEU A 182 -38.09 18.35 23.11
C LEU A 182 -38.46 19.13 24.37
N THR A 183 -39.71 19.01 24.80
CA THR A 183 -40.26 19.68 25.99
C THR A 183 -39.45 19.39 27.27
N GLN A 184 -38.77 18.24 27.31
CA GLN A 184 -37.90 17.82 28.41
C GLN A 184 -36.50 18.45 28.39
N ILE A 185 -36.05 18.99 27.26
CA ILE A 185 -34.73 19.63 27.10
C ILE A 185 -34.78 21.12 27.44
N ARG A 186 -35.92 21.79 27.25
CA ARG A 186 -36.12 23.21 27.60
C ARG A 186 -35.67 23.57 29.03
N PRO A 187 -35.98 22.77 30.08
CA PRO A 187 -35.49 23.02 31.44
C PRO A 187 -34.01 22.69 31.66
N ALA A 188 -33.42 21.83 30.83
CA ALA A 188 -32.04 21.36 30.97
C ALA A 188 -31.02 22.27 30.28
N LEU A 189 -31.40 23.02 29.24
CA LEU A 189 -30.51 23.96 28.54
C LEU A 189 -29.91 25.03 29.47
N PRO A 190 -30.67 25.68 30.39
CA PRO A 190 -30.09 26.62 31.35
C PRO A 190 -29.10 25.97 32.32
N LEU A 191 -29.28 24.69 32.66
CA LEU A 191 -28.34 23.94 33.49
C LEU A 191 -27.04 23.65 32.73
N LEU A 192 -27.13 23.37 31.42
CA LEU A 192 -25.96 23.21 30.56
C LEU A 192 -25.21 24.53 30.36
N ASP A 193 -25.93 25.65 30.26
CA ASP A 193 -25.33 26.99 30.21
C ASP A 193 -24.54 27.29 31.51
N LEU A 194 -25.05 26.89 32.68
CA LEU A 194 -24.37 27.02 33.97
C LEU A 194 -23.11 26.14 34.08
N LEU A 195 -23.08 25.02 33.35
CA LEU A 195 -21.93 24.13 33.23
C LEU A 195 -20.94 24.57 32.13
N GLU A 196 -21.11 25.78 31.59
CA GLU A 196 -20.30 26.36 30.51
C GLU A 196 -20.28 25.52 29.21
N VAL A 197 -21.27 24.63 29.02
CA VAL A 197 -21.39 23.86 27.78
C VAL A 197 -22.01 24.76 26.72
N LYS A 198 -21.28 24.99 25.62
CA LYS A 198 -21.82 25.76 24.51
C LYS A 198 -22.99 25.02 23.89
N ARG A 199 -24.09 25.72 23.65
CA ARG A 199 -25.28 25.16 22.99
C ARG A 199 -24.95 24.53 21.64
N LEU A 200 -24.01 25.11 20.88
CA LEU A 200 -23.53 24.54 19.61
C LEU A 200 -22.99 23.12 19.80
N ASP A 201 -22.13 22.91 20.80
CA ASP A 201 -21.49 21.62 21.04
C ASP A 201 -22.52 20.56 21.45
N PHE A 202 -23.53 20.96 22.24
CA PHE A 202 -24.67 20.10 22.56
C PHE A 202 -25.49 19.72 21.30
N HIS A 203 -25.84 20.70 20.46
CA HIS A 203 -26.61 20.45 19.24
C HIS A 203 -25.83 19.58 18.23
N LEU A 204 -24.52 19.78 18.11
CA LEU A 204 -23.65 18.94 17.27
C LEU A 204 -23.58 17.51 17.81
N ALA A 205 -23.44 17.33 19.12
CA ALA A 205 -23.43 16.01 19.74
C ALA A 205 -24.76 15.25 19.55
N VAL A 206 -25.89 15.94 19.67
CA VAL A 206 -27.22 15.36 19.38
C VAL A 206 -27.32 14.95 17.91
N LEU A 207 -26.86 15.82 17.00
CA LEU A 207 -26.89 15.53 15.57
C LEU A 207 -26.01 14.33 15.21
N ASP A 208 -24.85 14.18 15.84
CA ASP A 208 -23.99 13.00 15.66
C ASP A 208 -24.62 11.71 16.21
N ASP A 209 -25.26 11.74 17.37
CA ASP A 209 -25.99 10.56 17.90
C ASP A 209 -27.18 10.19 17.01
N MET A 210 -27.91 11.18 16.48
CA MET A 210 -29.00 10.94 15.52
C MET A 210 -28.49 10.33 14.22
N LYS A 211 -27.39 10.84 13.68
CA LYS A 211 -26.73 10.30 12.48
C LYS A 211 -26.34 8.83 12.69
N ASP A 212 -25.70 8.51 13.82
CA ASP A 212 -25.24 7.14 14.11
C ASP A 212 -26.43 6.17 14.30
N ARG A 213 -27.52 6.62 14.92
CA ARG A 213 -28.77 5.84 15.00
C ARG A 213 -29.42 5.61 13.64
N LEU A 214 -29.46 6.64 12.80
CA LEU A 214 -30.03 6.53 11.46
C LEU A 214 -29.21 5.57 10.58
N ILE A 215 -27.88 5.62 10.66
CA ILE A 215 -26.98 4.67 9.98
C ILE A 215 -27.27 3.23 10.42
N LYS A 216 -27.40 2.97 11.73
CA LYS A 216 -27.77 1.64 12.23
C LYS A 216 -29.14 1.20 11.72
N ARG A 217 -30.12 2.11 11.70
CA ARG A 217 -31.45 1.81 11.18
C ARG A 217 -31.43 1.48 9.68
N ILE A 218 -30.62 2.19 8.88
CA ILE A 218 -30.42 1.89 7.46
C ILE A 218 -29.82 0.49 7.28
N GLN A 219 -28.87 0.10 8.12
CA GLN A 219 -28.29 -1.25 8.09
C GLN A 219 -29.31 -2.33 8.44
N GLU A 220 -30.24 -2.07 9.36
CA GLU A 220 -31.37 -2.97 9.66
C GLU A 220 -32.34 -3.07 8.47
N LEU A 221 -32.74 -1.93 7.89
CA LEU A 221 -33.63 -1.89 6.72
C LEU A 221 -33.02 -2.60 5.51
N ALA A 222 -31.71 -2.47 5.31
CA ALA A 222 -30.98 -3.20 4.27
C ALA A 222 -31.01 -4.72 4.45
N GLN A 223 -31.07 -5.22 5.69
CA GLN A 223 -31.21 -6.66 5.97
C GLN A 223 -32.62 -7.17 5.67
N HIS A 224 -33.63 -6.31 5.79
CA HIS A 224 -35.04 -6.63 5.50
C HIS A 224 -35.43 -6.42 4.02
N ASP A 225 -34.51 -5.93 3.17
CA ASP A 225 -34.70 -5.66 1.73
C ASP A 225 -35.84 -4.65 1.42
N ASP A 226 -36.12 -3.74 2.36
CA ASP A 226 -37.15 -2.68 2.26
C ASP A 226 -36.70 -1.53 1.34
N LYS A 227 -36.64 -1.80 0.02
CA LYS A 227 -36.14 -0.87 -1.01
C LYS A 227 -36.90 0.46 -1.10
N GLU A 228 -38.22 0.46 -0.91
CA GLU A 228 -39.07 1.65 -1.06
C GLU A 228 -38.79 2.72 0.01
N GLN A 229 -38.54 2.29 1.25
CA GLN A 229 -38.15 3.20 2.32
C GLN A 229 -36.74 3.75 2.12
N LEU A 230 -35.81 2.93 1.61
CA LEU A 230 -34.45 3.36 1.30
C LEU A 230 -34.43 4.39 0.16
N GLU A 231 -35.26 4.22 -0.88
CA GLU A 231 -35.40 5.20 -1.96
C GLU A 231 -35.98 6.53 -1.45
N THR A 232 -37.02 6.48 -0.62
CA THR A 232 -37.61 7.69 -0.02
C THR A 232 -36.60 8.42 0.88
N LEU A 233 -35.80 7.69 1.66
CA LEU A 233 -34.74 8.25 2.49
C LEU A 233 -33.61 8.86 1.65
N LEU A 234 -33.27 8.22 0.52
CA LEU A 234 -32.28 8.75 -0.40
C LEU A 234 -32.73 10.08 -0.99
N GLU A 235 -33.98 10.18 -1.47
CA GLU A 235 -34.51 11.43 -2.04
C GLU A 235 -34.42 12.60 -1.04
N LYS A 236 -34.87 12.36 0.20
CA LYS A 236 -34.83 13.37 1.27
C LYS A 236 -33.40 13.73 1.67
N SER A 237 -32.52 12.75 1.78
CA SER A 237 -31.13 12.97 2.19
C SER A 237 -30.29 13.64 1.10
N PHE A 238 -30.56 13.32 -0.17
CA PHE A 238 -29.81 13.85 -1.31
C PHE A 238 -30.04 15.35 -1.52
N ALA A 239 -31.24 15.85 -1.18
CA ALA A 239 -31.55 17.28 -1.23
C ALA A 239 -30.59 18.13 -0.36
N VAL A 240 -29.94 17.51 0.64
CA VAL A 240 -29.08 18.19 1.62
C VAL A 240 -27.66 17.60 1.65
N ILE A 241 -27.22 16.94 0.58
CA ILE A 241 -25.94 16.21 0.50
C ILE A 241 -24.69 17.07 0.75
N ASN A 242 -24.79 18.39 0.51
CA ASN A 242 -23.71 19.34 0.74
C ASN A 242 -23.36 19.50 2.23
N LEU A 243 -24.23 19.07 3.15
CA LEU A 243 -23.94 19.06 4.57
C LEU A 243 -23.08 17.86 4.94
N THR A 244 -21.92 18.15 5.56
CA THR A 244 -20.89 17.14 5.89
C THR A 244 -21.41 16.00 6.78
N HIS A 245 -22.40 16.27 7.64
CA HIS A 245 -22.97 15.25 8.52
C HIS A 245 -24.03 14.36 7.84
N VAL A 246 -24.59 14.77 6.70
CA VAL A 246 -25.59 14.01 5.92
C VAL A 246 -24.92 13.12 4.88
N THR A 247 -23.76 13.55 4.36
CA THR A 247 -23.01 12.76 3.37
C THR A 247 -22.82 11.30 3.80
N PRO A 248 -22.40 10.95 5.03
CA PRO A 248 -22.24 9.56 5.46
C PRO A 248 -23.53 8.73 5.39
N ILE A 249 -24.69 9.35 5.64
CA ILE A 249 -26.00 8.69 5.57
C ILE A 249 -26.34 8.33 4.13
N VAL A 250 -26.20 9.30 3.20
CA VAL A 250 -26.40 9.04 1.76
C VAL A 250 -25.47 7.93 1.28
N MET A 251 -24.20 7.96 1.71
CA MET A 251 -23.21 6.96 1.32
C MET A 251 -23.57 5.55 1.84
N GLU A 252 -24.06 5.43 3.08
CA GLU A 252 -24.48 4.13 3.62
C GLU A 252 -25.75 3.61 2.94
N ILE A 253 -26.74 4.47 2.65
CA ILE A 253 -27.94 4.07 1.90
C ILE A 253 -27.55 3.49 0.53
N VAL A 254 -26.69 4.22 -0.18
CA VAL A 254 -26.24 3.87 -1.52
C VAL A 254 -25.45 2.56 -1.55
N LYS A 255 -24.69 2.24 -0.50
CA LYS A 255 -23.94 0.98 -0.38
C LYS A 255 -24.86 -0.26 -0.43
N HIS A 256 -26.08 -0.14 0.08
CA HIS A 256 -27.06 -1.24 0.11
C HIS A 256 -27.98 -1.24 -1.12
N MET A 257 -27.85 -0.27 -2.03
CA MET A 257 -28.60 -0.22 -3.28
C MET A 257 -27.81 -0.85 -4.43
N PRO A 258 -28.36 -1.88 -5.11
CA PRO A 258 -27.66 -2.54 -6.23
C PRO A 258 -27.58 -1.66 -7.49
N LYS A 259 -28.49 -0.69 -7.64
CA LYS A 259 -28.50 0.25 -8.77
C LYS A 259 -28.89 1.63 -8.28
N ILE A 260 -28.04 2.61 -8.54
CA ILE A 260 -28.25 4.01 -8.16
C ILE A 260 -28.80 4.74 -9.39
N PRO A 261 -29.84 5.56 -9.25
CA PRO A 261 -30.31 6.40 -10.36
C PRO A 261 -29.19 7.31 -10.91
N ASP A 262 -29.05 7.36 -12.24
CA ASP A 262 -27.98 8.10 -12.95
C ASP A 262 -27.93 9.60 -12.58
N LYS A 263 -29.08 10.18 -12.20
CA LYS A 263 -29.18 11.56 -11.74
C LYS A 263 -28.26 11.84 -10.55
N TYR A 264 -28.22 10.92 -9.58
CA TYR A 264 -27.41 11.05 -8.38
C TYR A 264 -25.94 10.77 -8.64
N VAL A 265 -25.64 9.81 -9.53
CA VAL A 265 -24.26 9.51 -9.93
C VAL A 265 -23.61 10.70 -10.63
N LYS A 266 -24.31 11.35 -11.56
CA LYS A 266 -23.79 12.57 -12.24
C LYS A 266 -23.47 13.68 -11.24
N TYR A 267 -24.37 13.95 -10.30
CA TYR A 267 -24.16 14.97 -9.29
C TYR A 267 -22.96 14.67 -8.37
N ILE A 268 -22.76 13.41 -7.97
CA ILE A 268 -21.60 13.01 -7.16
C ILE A 268 -20.28 13.20 -7.94
N ILE A 269 -20.27 12.88 -9.25
CA ILE A 269 -19.08 13.05 -10.09
C ILE A 269 -18.74 14.54 -10.29
N GLU A 270 -19.74 15.41 -10.39
CA GLU A 270 -19.54 16.86 -10.52
C GLU A 270 -18.93 17.51 -9.26
N HIS A 271 -19.18 16.92 -8.08
CA HIS A 271 -18.73 17.48 -6.79
C HIS A 271 -17.57 16.67 -6.19
N GLU A 272 -16.34 17.11 -6.44
CA GLU A 272 -15.09 16.43 -6.00
C GLU A 272 -15.02 16.16 -4.48
N GLN A 273 -15.53 17.09 -3.66
CA GLN A 273 -15.55 16.94 -2.20
C GLN A 273 -16.47 15.81 -1.70
N ILE A 274 -17.52 15.50 -2.46
CA ILE A 274 -18.46 14.42 -2.15
C ILE A 274 -17.86 13.10 -2.65
N TYR A 275 -17.33 13.09 -3.87
CA TYR A 275 -16.69 11.93 -4.47
C TYR A 275 -15.46 11.44 -3.68
N SER A 276 -14.61 12.34 -3.19
CA SER A 276 -13.42 11.98 -2.40
C SER A 276 -13.79 11.22 -1.12
N ARG A 277 -14.85 11.66 -0.42
CA ARG A 277 -15.37 11.04 0.81
C ARG A 277 -16.21 9.78 0.60
N ALA A 278 -16.55 9.45 -0.65
CA ALA A 278 -17.38 8.29 -0.95
C ALA A 278 -16.66 6.95 -0.62
N PRO A 279 -17.39 5.96 -0.07
CA PRO A 279 -16.85 4.64 0.22
C PRO A 279 -16.48 3.91 -1.08
N ILE A 280 -15.56 2.94 -0.98
CA ILE A 280 -15.01 2.25 -2.14
C ILE A 280 -16.09 1.43 -2.87
N GLU A 281 -17.08 0.91 -2.14
CA GLU A 281 -18.20 0.14 -2.67
C GLU A 281 -19.01 0.98 -3.66
N LEU A 282 -19.30 2.24 -3.30
CA LEU A 282 -19.97 3.19 -4.19
C LEU A 282 -19.09 3.54 -5.39
N LYS A 283 -17.81 3.82 -5.16
CA LYS A 283 -16.87 4.09 -6.26
C LYS A 283 -16.83 2.93 -7.26
N ARG A 284 -16.83 1.68 -6.80
CA ARG A 284 -16.91 0.49 -7.68
C ARG A 284 -18.19 0.44 -8.51
N LEU A 285 -19.34 0.81 -7.95
CA LEU A 285 -20.59 0.93 -8.71
C LEU A 285 -20.45 1.99 -9.81
N ILE A 286 -19.96 3.18 -9.46
CA ILE A 286 -19.75 4.29 -10.42
C ILE A 286 -18.76 3.89 -11.52
N TRP A 287 -17.66 3.22 -11.17
CA TRP A 287 -16.63 2.77 -12.11
C TRP A 287 -17.11 1.67 -13.06
N THR A 288 -18.09 0.87 -12.64
CA THR A 288 -18.66 -0.18 -13.50
C THR A 288 -19.36 0.43 -14.72
N ASP A 289 -20.00 1.58 -14.55
CA ASP A 289 -20.69 2.28 -15.63
C ASP A 289 -19.80 3.34 -16.32
N ASN A 290 -18.84 3.92 -15.60
CA ASN A 290 -17.94 4.97 -16.11
C ASN A 290 -16.47 4.51 -16.22
N HIS A 291 -16.15 3.80 -17.31
CA HIS A 291 -14.80 3.26 -17.54
C HIS A 291 -13.69 4.33 -17.64
N THR A 292 -14.00 5.51 -18.18
CA THR A 292 -13.03 6.60 -18.37
C THR A 292 -12.61 7.23 -17.05
N LEU A 293 -13.56 7.40 -16.12
CA LEU A 293 -13.29 7.90 -14.78
C LEU A 293 -12.40 6.92 -14.02
N PHE A 294 -12.72 5.64 -14.08
CA PHE A 294 -11.90 4.60 -13.46
C PHE A 294 -10.46 4.57 -14.04
N GLN A 295 -10.31 4.71 -15.35
CA GLN A 295 -8.98 4.81 -15.96
C GLN A 295 -8.18 6.01 -15.44
N LYS A 296 -8.82 7.16 -15.20
CA LYS A 296 -8.16 8.35 -14.61
C LYS A 296 -7.67 8.06 -13.19
N GLU A 297 -8.48 7.38 -12.36
CA GLU A 297 -8.10 6.97 -11.01
C GLU A 297 -6.99 5.91 -10.97
N LEU A 298 -6.91 5.05 -11.98
CA LEU A 298 -5.87 4.02 -12.08
C LEU A 298 -4.49 4.59 -12.43
N GLN A 299 -4.44 5.63 -13.28
CA GLN A 299 -3.18 6.23 -13.72
C GLN A 299 -2.21 6.58 -12.58
N PRO A 300 -2.61 7.34 -11.53
CA PRO A 300 -1.68 7.72 -10.47
C PRO A 300 -1.13 6.49 -9.72
N ILE A 301 -1.95 5.46 -9.48
CA ILE A 301 -1.51 4.23 -8.79
C ILE A 301 -0.50 3.47 -9.64
N ILE A 302 -0.75 3.38 -10.94
CA ILE A 302 0.14 2.71 -11.90
C ILE A 302 1.47 3.49 -12.02
N SER A 303 1.41 4.82 -12.13
CA SER A 303 2.59 5.69 -12.15
C SER A 303 3.42 5.55 -10.88
N GLN A 304 2.77 5.56 -9.71
CA GLN A 304 3.44 5.37 -8.43
C GLN A 304 4.14 4.00 -8.34
N TYR A 305 3.51 2.94 -8.86
CA TYR A 305 4.15 1.63 -8.91
C TYR A 305 5.42 1.65 -9.77
N LEU A 306 5.38 2.29 -10.94
CA LEU A 306 6.55 2.40 -11.81
C LEU A 306 7.68 3.21 -11.15
N THR A 307 7.36 4.36 -10.56
CA THR A 307 8.35 5.19 -9.85
C THR A 307 9.01 4.40 -8.71
N ASN A 308 8.23 3.66 -7.92
CA ASN A 308 8.79 2.83 -6.86
C ASN A 308 9.73 1.73 -7.39
N VAL A 309 9.38 1.13 -8.54
CA VAL A 309 10.25 0.12 -9.18
C VAL A 309 11.53 0.76 -9.69
N GLU A 310 11.44 1.91 -10.34
CA GLU A 310 12.61 2.67 -10.81
C GLU A 310 13.54 3.06 -9.65
N GLU A 311 12.99 3.55 -8.55
CA GLU A 311 13.75 3.88 -7.34
C GLU A 311 14.46 2.65 -6.76
N GLN A 312 13.78 1.51 -6.67
CA GLN A 312 14.38 0.26 -6.18
C GLN A 312 15.51 -0.25 -7.09
N LEU A 313 15.36 -0.07 -8.40
CA LEU A 313 16.39 -0.44 -9.37
C LEU A 313 17.60 0.52 -9.31
N LEU A 314 17.37 1.82 -9.18
CA LEU A 314 18.42 2.84 -9.09
C LEU A 314 19.26 2.71 -7.82
N GLN A 315 18.64 2.29 -6.71
CA GLN A 315 19.34 2.04 -5.45
C GLN A 315 20.23 0.78 -5.49
N CYS A 316 20.31 0.07 -6.62
CA CYS A 316 21.05 -1.19 -6.79
C CYS A 316 20.72 -2.18 -5.67
N ASP A 317 19.47 -2.18 -5.23
CA ASP A 317 19.05 -2.95 -4.08
C ASP A 317 19.05 -4.42 -4.50
N HIS A 318 20.12 -5.16 -4.15
CA HIS A 318 20.33 -6.56 -4.57
C HIS A 318 19.14 -7.46 -4.14
N ASN A 319 18.35 -6.97 -3.20
CA ASN A 319 17.14 -7.60 -2.72
C ASN A 319 15.98 -7.61 -3.74
N TYR A 320 15.92 -6.67 -4.69
CA TYR A 320 14.79 -6.53 -5.63
C TYR A 320 14.52 -7.83 -6.40
N PHE A 321 15.57 -8.44 -6.96
CA PHE A 321 15.48 -9.72 -7.69
C PHE A 321 15.51 -10.95 -6.77
N LEU A 322 15.81 -10.77 -5.48
CA LEU A 322 15.85 -11.86 -4.49
C LEU A 322 14.53 -12.03 -3.73
N GLN A 323 13.67 -11.02 -3.72
CA GLN A 323 12.37 -11.08 -3.04
C GLN A 323 11.48 -12.16 -3.64
N LEU A 324 10.87 -12.96 -2.76
CA LEU A 324 9.91 -13.99 -3.19
C LEU A 324 8.64 -13.33 -3.74
N PRO A 325 7.95 -13.95 -4.71
CA PRO A 325 6.74 -13.37 -5.31
C PRO A 325 5.69 -12.94 -4.28
N LYS A 326 5.44 -13.75 -3.26
CA LYS A 326 4.51 -13.43 -2.17
C LYS A 326 4.94 -12.20 -1.35
N GLN A 327 6.24 -12.05 -1.09
CA GLN A 327 6.76 -10.88 -0.37
C GLN A 327 6.57 -9.60 -1.18
N ARG A 328 6.80 -9.64 -2.50
CA ARG A 328 6.57 -8.47 -3.39
C ARG A 328 5.11 -8.02 -3.38
N ARG A 329 4.17 -8.98 -3.36
CA ARG A 329 2.73 -8.68 -3.25
C ARG A 329 2.36 -8.03 -1.92
N GLN A 330 2.97 -8.48 -0.82
CA GLN A 330 2.68 -7.97 0.53
C GLN A 330 3.37 -6.64 0.85
N THR A 331 4.54 -6.39 0.28
CA THR A 331 5.33 -5.19 0.54
C THR A 331 4.93 -4.01 -0.34
N SER A 332 4.29 -4.27 -1.47
CA SER A 332 3.85 -3.23 -2.40
C SER A 332 2.50 -2.62 -1.98
N PRO A 333 2.47 -1.34 -1.54
CA PRO A 333 1.21 -0.69 -1.17
C PRO A 333 0.30 -0.48 -2.38
N THR A 334 0.87 -0.26 -3.57
CA THR A 334 0.09 -0.01 -4.80
C THR A 334 -0.71 -1.25 -5.23
N ILE A 335 -0.15 -2.45 -5.07
CA ILE A 335 -0.87 -3.70 -5.34
C ILE A 335 -2.03 -3.87 -4.35
N GLN A 336 -1.80 -3.62 -3.06
CA GLN A 336 -2.87 -3.68 -2.05
C GLN A 336 -3.97 -2.66 -2.34
N SER A 337 -3.61 -1.45 -2.75
CA SER A 337 -4.57 -0.43 -3.18
C SER A 337 -5.37 -0.87 -4.40
N LEU A 338 -4.75 -1.49 -5.41
CA LEU A 338 -5.45 -2.01 -6.60
C LEU A 338 -6.42 -3.15 -6.24
N VAL A 339 -5.98 -4.08 -5.38
CA VAL A 339 -6.84 -5.17 -4.89
C VAL A 339 -8.02 -4.62 -4.11
N HIS A 340 -7.79 -3.64 -3.22
CA HIS A 340 -8.85 -2.94 -2.51
C HIS A 340 -9.76 -2.15 -3.45
N MET A 341 -9.24 -1.56 -4.52
CA MET A 341 -10.03 -0.80 -5.47
C MET A 341 -11.01 -1.70 -6.25
N ILE A 342 -10.52 -2.82 -6.78
CA ILE A 342 -11.27 -3.74 -7.63
C ILE A 342 -12.24 -4.61 -6.80
N GLY A 343 -11.81 -5.09 -5.64
CA GLY A 343 -12.58 -6.01 -4.80
C GLY A 343 -12.98 -7.30 -5.53
N THR A 344 -14.28 -7.62 -5.55
CA THR A 344 -14.84 -8.82 -6.18
C THR A 344 -15.39 -8.59 -7.60
N ASN A 345 -15.26 -7.38 -8.15
CA ASN A 345 -15.87 -7.03 -9.43
C ASN A 345 -14.99 -7.42 -10.63
N ILE A 346 -15.45 -8.41 -11.40
CA ILE A 346 -14.74 -8.96 -12.57
C ILE A 346 -14.58 -7.91 -13.68
N LYS A 347 -15.60 -7.06 -13.91
CA LYS A 347 -15.55 -6.03 -14.96
C LYS A 347 -14.45 -5.01 -14.69
N LEU A 348 -14.29 -4.58 -13.44
CA LEU A 348 -13.22 -3.66 -13.06
C LEU A 348 -11.84 -4.28 -13.25
N TYR A 349 -11.69 -5.56 -12.89
CA TYR A 349 -10.46 -6.30 -13.17
C TYR A 349 -10.15 -6.36 -14.66
N ASP A 350 -11.15 -6.62 -15.51
CA ASP A 350 -10.99 -6.65 -16.97
C ASP A 350 -10.59 -5.31 -17.56
N ILE A 351 -11.10 -4.20 -17.01
CA ILE A 351 -10.69 -2.85 -17.41
C ILE A 351 -9.22 -2.61 -17.03
N VAL A 352 -8.80 -2.98 -15.82
CA VAL A 352 -7.38 -2.88 -15.40
C VAL A 352 -6.49 -3.72 -16.31
N ARG A 353 -6.86 -4.98 -16.54
CA ARG A 353 -6.16 -5.89 -17.45
C ARG A 353 -5.98 -5.29 -18.84
N THR A 354 -7.06 -4.80 -19.43
CA THR A 354 -7.04 -4.20 -20.78
C THR A 354 -6.22 -2.92 -20.80
N SER A 355 -6.28 -2.12 -19.72
CA SER A 355 -5.51 -0.89 -19.59
C SER A 355 -4.01 -1.16 -19.50
N LEU A 356 -3.59 -2.12 -18.67
CA LEU A 356 -2.19 -2.55 -18.57
C LEU A 356 -1.66 -3.10 -19.89
N GLN A 357 -2.46 -3.89 -20.61
CA GLN A 357 -2.11 -4.40 -21.94
C GLN A 357 -1.89 -3.25 -22.94
N LYS A 358 -2.81 -2.27 -22.99
CA LYS A 358 -2.70 -1.10 -23.89
C LYS A 358 -1.49 -0.24 -23.53
N LEU A 359 -1.23 -0.02 -22.24
CA LEU A 359 -0.07 0.73 -21.77
C LEU A 359 1.24 0.03 -22.13
N PHE A 360 1.32 -1.29 -21.94
CA PHE A 360 2.47 -2.09 -22.36
C PHE A 360 2.69 -2.02 -23.89
N GLN A 361 1.62 -2.16 -24.68
CA GLN A 361 1.72 -2.08 -26.14
C GLN A 361 2.26 -0.73 -26.62
N ARG A 362 1.87 0.37 -25.95
CA ARG A 362 2.29 1.75 -26.29
C ARG A 362 3.70 2.09 -25.82
N THR A 363 4.03 1.78 -24.57
CA THR A 363 5.28 2.23 -23.91
C THR A 363 6.41 1.20 -23.97
N LYS A 364 6.08 -0.08 -24.13
CA LYS A 364 7.00 -1.23 -24.05
C LYS A 364 7.70 -1.39 -22.70
N ILE A 365 7.22 -0.74 -21.64
CA ILE A 365 7.79 -0.88 -20.30
C ILE A 365 7.42 -2.25 -19.73
N VAL A 366 8.43 -3.07 -19.45
CA VAL A 366 8.25 -4.46 -19.02
C VAL A 366 7.56 -4.58 -17.65
N HIS A 367 7.72 -3.60 -16.77
CA HIS A 367 7.15 -3.63 -15.42
C HIS A 367 5.61 -3.64 -15.37
N TYR A 368 4.92 -3.29 -16.45
CA TYR A 368 3.47 -3.51 -16.56
C TYR A 368 3.10 -5.00 -16.57
N SER A 369 3.98 -5.86 -17.11
CA SER A 369 3.83 -7.31 -17.04
C SER A 369 3.97 -7.82 -15.61
N SER A 370 5.00 -7.34 -14.92
CA SER A 370 5.23 -7.62 -13.50
C SER A 370 3.99 -7.24 -12.66
N LEU A 371 3.44 -6.05 -12.90
CA LEU A 371 2.23 -5.59 -12.20
C LEU A 371 1.02 -6.49 -12.48
N ARG A 372 0.81 -6.89 -13.74
CA ARG A 372 -0.28 -7.82 -14.11
C ARG A 372 -0.17 -9.15 -13.36
N LEU A 373 1.03 -9.73 -13.32
CA LEU A 373 1.29 -11.01 -12.66
C LEU A 373 1.06 -10.92 -11.16
N LEU A 374 1.64 -9.90 -10.53
CA LEU A 374 1.51 -9.69 -9.10
C LEU A 374 0.06 -9.43 -8.70
N LEU A 375 -0.69 -8.67 -9.51
CA LEU A 375 -2.10 -8.39 -9.28
C LEU A 375 -2.96 -9.67 -9.36
N LEU A 376 -2.80 -10.46 -10.42
CA LEU A 376 -3.54 -11.72 -10.58
C LEU A 376 -3.26 -12.70 -9.43
N MET A 377 -2.00 -12.79 -9.00
CA MET A 377 -1.62 -13.65 -7.89
C MET A 377 -2.02 -13.09 -6.52
N ALA A 378 -2.14 -11.77 -6.38
CA ALA A 378 -2.71 -11.17 -5.18
C ALA A 378 -4.20 -11.51 -5.03
N PHE A 379 -4.96 -11.59 -6.12
CA PHE A 379 -6.35 -12.07 -6.06
C PHE A 379 -6.42 -13.56 -5.70
N HIS A 380 -5.54 -14.40 -6.26
CA HIS A 380 -5.50 -15.81 -5.89
C HIS A 380 -5.20 -16.03 -4.40
N ASP A 381 -4.28 -15.25 -3.82
CA ASP A 381 -3.87 -15.38 -2.41
C ASP A 381 -5.00 -15.07 -1.39
N LEU A 382 -6.12 -14.47 -1.83
CA LEU A 382 -7.29 -14.16 -1.00
C LEU A 382 -8.31 -15.32 -0.90
N GLU A 383 -7.94 -16.52 -1.33
CA GLU A 383 -8.59 -17.84 -1.12
C GLU A 383 -10.07 -18.01 -1.56
N ASN A 384 -10.75 -16.96 -2.04
CA ASN A 384 -12.15 -17.03 -2.52
C ASN A 384 -12.47 -16.12 -3.73
N ASN A 385 -11.46 -15.67 -4.47
CA ASN A 385 -11.70 -14.71 -5.56
C ASN A 385 -12.17 -15.35 -6.87
N ILE A 386 -13.41 -15.05 -7.22
CA ILE A 386 -14.01 -15.31 -8.55
C ILE A 386 -13.19 -14.60 -9.63
N VAL A 387 -12.59 -13.45 -9.30
CA VAL A 387 -11.76 -12.64 -10.20
C VAL A 387 -10.54 -13.42 -10.72
N SER A 388 -9.81 -14.16 -9.88
CA SER A 388 -8.62 -14.88 -10.36
C SER A 388 -9.00 -16.03 -11.29
N LYS A 389 -10.05 -16.77 -10.95
CA LYS A 389 -10.60 -17.86 -11.78
C LYS A 389 -11.21 -17.38 -13.09
N SER A 390 -11.63 -16.13 -13.17
CA SER A 390 -12.16 -15.54 -14.41
C SER A 390 -11.09 -15.30 -15.47
N ASP A 391 -9.81 -15.18 -15.10
CA ASP A 391 -8.73 -14.94 -16.05
C ASP A 391 -8.25 -16.26 -16.67
N SER A 392 -8.33 -16.38 -18.00
CA SER A 392 -7.98 -17.62 -18.72
C SER A 392 -6.53 -18.04 -18.53
N ILE A 393 -5.62 -17.09 -18.27
CA ILE A 393 -4.20 -17.35 -18.02
C ILE A 393 -3.88 -17.67 -16.55
N HIS A 394 -4.88 -17.78 -15.68
CA HIS A 394 -4.67 -17.99 -14.24
C HIS A 394 -3.81 -19.20 -13.93
N ILE A 395 -4.13 -20.37 -14.53
CA ILE A 395 -3.41 -21.62 -14.29
C ILE A 395 -1.94 -21.47 -14.73
N PHE A 396 -1.72 -20.88 -15.91
CA PHE A 396 -0.39 -20.63 -16.44
C PHE A 396 0.45 -19.72 -15.54
N VAL A 397 -0.13 -18.61 -15.08
CA VAL A 397 0.54 -17.66 -14.17
C VAL A 397 0.82 -18.32 -12.82
N TRP A 398 -0.10 -19.13 -12.31
CA TRP A 398 0.09 -19.86 -11.05
C TRP A 398 1.26 -20.86 -11.13
N THR A 399 1.36 -21.62 -12.22
CA THR A 399 2.51 -22.52 -12.45
C THR A 399 3.83 -21.74 -12.53
N LEU A 400 3.82 -20.55 -13.15
CA LEU A 400 4.99 -19.67 -13.21
C LEU A 400 5.34 -19.04 -11.85
N ASP A 401 4.37 -18.63 -11.04
CA ASP A 401 4.60 -18.12 -9.68
C ASP A 401 5.22 -19.20 -8.78
N ALA A 402 4.78 -20.46 -8.93
CA ALA A 402 5.39 -21.61 -8.27
C ALA A 402 6.85 -21.83 -8.73
N ALA A 403 7.13 -21.71 -10.03
CA ALA A 403 8.49 -21.77 -10.55
C ALA A 403 9.38 -20.63 -10.03
N LEU A 404 8.82 -19.42 -9.91
CA LEU A 404 9.49 -18.25 -9.32
C LEU A 404 9.83 -18.46 -7.85
N LYS A 405 8.91 -19.03 -7.08
CA LYS A 405 9.13 -19.36 -5.66
C LYS A 405 10.28 -20.33 -5.47
N GLU A 406 10.39 -21.35 -6.32
CA GLU A 406 11.45 -22.36 -6.22
C GLU A 406 12.73 -21.97 -6.98
N ARG A 407 12.70 -20.88 -7.77
CA ARG A 407 13.80 -20.41 -8.63
C ARG A 407 14.33 -21.48 -9.61
N LYS A 408 13.46 -22.42 -9.98
CA LYS A 408 13.76 -23.52 -10.91
C LYS A 408 12.49 -23.95 -11.65
N LEU A 409 12.69 -24.40 -12.89
CA LEU A 409 11.64 -24.97 -13.72
C LEU A 409 11.81 -26.49 -13.79
N ASP A 410 11.08 -27.23 -12.95
CA ASP A 410 11.11 -28.69 -12.92
C ASP A 410 10.32 -29.30 -14.08
N LEU A 411 10.64 -30.55 -14.45
CA LEU A 411 9.93 -31.31 -15.51
C LEU A 411 8.41 -31.35 -15.32
N LYS A 412 7.92 -31.42 -14.07
CA LYS A 412 6.47 -31.36 -13.80
C LYS A 412 5.85 -30.04 -14.25
N LYS A 413 6.48 -28.92 -13.88
CA LYS A 413 6.02 -27.57 -14.23
C LYS A 413 6.13 -27.31 -15.74
N GLN A 414 7.17 -27.85 -16.38
CA GLN A 414 7.31 -27.81 -17.84
C GLN A 414 6.15 -28.51 -18.53
N ARG A 415 5.79 -29.73 -18.11
CA ARG A 415 4.64 -30.46 -18.65
C ARG A 415 3.31 -29.74 -18.41
N GLU A 416 3.11 -29.12 -17.25
CA GLU A 416 1.91 -28.31 -16.98
C GLU A 416 1.83 -27.08 -17.91
N ILE A 417 2.96 -26.42 -18.17
CA ILE A 417 3.03 -25.31 -19.15
C ILE A 417 2.74 -25.82 -20.57
N GLU A 418 3.35 -26.92 -20.99
CA GLU A 418 3.10 -27.54 -22.31
C GLU A 418 1.61 -27.89 -22.49
N GLN A 419 1.02 -28.58 -21.51
CA GLN A 419 -0.41 -28.92 -21.52
C GLN A 419 -1.29 -27.68 -21.62
N PHE A 420 -0.94 -26.59 -20.94
CA PHE A 420 -1.68 -25.34 -21.03
C PHE A 420 -1.56 -24.70 -22.43
N LEU A 421 -0.36 -24.68 -23.00
CA LEU A 421 -0.10 -24.14 -24.34
C LEU A 421 -0.83 -24.95 -25.42
N ASP A 422 -0.80 -26.28 -25.32
CA ASP A 422 -1.49 -27.18 -26.25
C ASP A 422 -3.01 -27.02 -26.16
N ALA A 423 -3.56 -26.91 -24.94
CA ALA A 423 -4.98 -26.70 -24.72
C ALA A 423 -5.49 -25.38 -25.32
N HIS A 424 -4.65 -24.35 -25.34
CA HIS A 424 -4.99 -23.02 -25.85
C HIS A 424 -4.36 -22.72 -27.22
N ALA A 425 -3.81 -23.73 -27.91
CA ALA A 425 -3.10 -23.59 -29.19
C ALA A 425 -3.90 -22.87 -30.29
N ARG A 426 -5.23 -22.94 -30.23
CA ARG A 426 -6.15 -22.32 -31.20
C ARG A 426 -6.67 -20.94 -30.78
N ASP A 427 -6.44 -20.52 -29.54
CA ASP A 427 -6.87 -19.22 -29.03
C ASP A 427 -5.80 -18.16 -29.35
N THR A 428 -6.05 -17.43 -30.45
CA THR A 428 -5.12 -16.43 -30.97
C THR A 428 -4.96 -15.23 -30.04
N ASP A 429 -5.96 -14.92 -29.21
CA ASP A 429 -5.87 -13.80 -28.28
C ASP A 429 -4.99 -14.15 -27.08
N ILE A 430 -5.15 -15.35 -26.52
CA ILE A 430 -4.30 -15.82 -25.42
C ILE A 430 -2.84 -15.93 -25.88
N ILE A 431 -2.60 -16.56 -27.03
CA ILE A 431 -1.24 -16.81 -27.54
C ILE A 431 -0.53 -15.53 -27.96
N ASN A 432 -1.21 -14.60 -28.63
CA ASN A 432 -0.53 -13.43 -29.20
C ASN A 432 -0.51 -12.23 -28.26
N LYS A 433 -1.46 -12.12 -27.32
CA LYS A 433 -1.58 -10.93 -26.46
C LYS A 433 -1.23 -11.21 -25.01
N HIS A 434 -1.80 -12.25 -24.41
CA HIS A 434 -1.72 -12.45 -22.96
C HIS A 434 -0.47 -13.22 -22.51
N ILE A 435 -0.13 -14.32 -23.18
CA ILE A 435 1.07 -15.11 -22.86
C ILE A 435 2.35 -14.30 -23.06
N PRO A 436 2.58 -13.63 -24.21
CA PRO A 436 3.81 -12.86 -24.43
C PRO A 436 3.91 -11.70 -23.45
N PHE A 437 2.77 -11.09 -23.09
CA PHE A 437 2.76 -10.05 -22.07
C PHE A 437 3.32 -10.58 -20.76
N VAL A 438 2.84 -11.73 -20.25
CA VAL A 438 3.36 -12.37 -19.04
C VAL A 438 4.83 -12.77 -19.15
N LEU A 439 5.22 -13.40 -20.26
CA LEU A 439 6.57 -13.93 -20.44
C LEU A 439 7.65 -12.85 -20.54
N THR A 440 7.28 -11.60 -20.76
CA THR A 440 8.24 -10.48 -20.76
C THR A 440 8.73 -10.11 -19.36
N ASP A 441 8.07 -10.54 -18.27
CA ASP A 441 8.48 -10.19 -16.91
C ASP A 441 9.96 -10.55 -16.63
N PRO A 442 10.78 -9.64 -16.07
CA PRO A 442 12.21 -9.87 -15.94
C PRO A 442 12.56 -11.09 -15.09
N ASN A 443 11.73 -11.43 -14.10
CA ASN A 443 12.00 -12.57 -13.21
C ASN A 443 11.65 -13.90 -13.90
N ILE A 444 10.57 -13.91 -14.68
CA ILE A 444 10.21 -15.07 -15.50
C ILE A 444 11.28 -15.31 -16.56
N VAL A 445 11.69 -14.26 -17.27
CA VAL A 445 12.79 -14.33 -18.26
C VAL A 445 14.06 -14.87 -17.62
N SER A 446 14.41 -14.40 -16.42
CA SER A 446 15.59 -14.88 -15.68
C SER A 446 15.56 -16.39 -15.43
N ILE A 447 14.41 -16.93 -15.01
CA ILE A 447 14.25 -18.37 -14.76
C ILE A 447 14.25 -19.18 -16.05
N LEU A 448 13.59 -18.70 -17.09
CA LEU A 448 13.57 -19.37 -18.38
C LEU A 448 14.97 -19.40 -18.99
N ALA A 449 15.70 -18.28 -18.97
CA ALA A 449 17.08 -18.20 -19.44
C ALA A 449 18.00 -19.16 -18.68
N LYS A 450 17.88 -19.20 -17.34
CA LYS A 450 18.65 -20.14 -16.50
C LYS A 450 18.34 -21.59 -16.86
N SER A 451 17.08 -21.92 -17.09
CA SER A 451 16.65 -23.26 -17.52
C SER A 451 17.24 -23.62 -18.89
N CYS A 452 17.21 -22.71 -19.86
CA CYS A 452 17.82 -22.90 -21.18
C CYS A 452 19.33 -23.13 -21.08
N ILE A 453 20.05 -22.32 -20.30
CA ILE A 453 21.50 -22.47 -20.09
C ILE A 453 21.82 -23.84 -19.47
N LEU A 454 21.03 -24.29 -18.48
CA LEU A 454 21.22 -25.61 -17.87
C LEU A 454 20.99 -26.75 -18.86
N LEU A 455 20.01 -26.63 -19.76
CA LEU A 455 19.76 -27.61 -20.81
C LEU A 455 20.89 -27.64 -21.83
N LEU A 456 21.40 -26.48 -22.27
CA LEU A 456 22.54 -26.38 -23.16
C LEU A 456 23.80 -27.01 -22.54
N HIS A 457 24.08 -26.73 -21.27
CA HIS A 457 25.20 -27.37 -20.58
C HIS A 457 25.05 -28.89 -20.45
N LYS A 458 23.83 -29.40 -20.28
CA LYS A 458 23.58 -30.85 -20.26
C LYS A 458 23.87 -31.48 -21.63
N GLN A 459 23.44 -30.85 -22.71
CA GLN A 459 23.70 -31.33 -24.08
C GLN A 459 25.20 -31.35 -24.40
N VAL A 460 25.91 -30.24 -24.11
CA VAL A 460 27.37 -30.15 -24.32
C VAL A 460 28.14 -31.20 -23.52
N ARG A 461 27.74 -31.48 -22.27
CA ARG A 461 28.35 -32.56 -21.48
C ARG A 461 28.03 -33.95 -22.03
N PHE A 462 26.85 -34.14 -22.60
CA PHE A 462 26.47 -35.41 -23.23
C PHE A 462 27.33 -35.68 -24.47
N ASP A 463 27.57 -34.65 -25.29
CA ASP A 463 28.44 -34.75 -26.46
C ASP A 463 29.90 -35.01 -26.08
N GLN A 464 30.40 -34.40 -25.00
CA GLN A 464 31.75 -34.68 -24.48
C GLN A 464 31.93 -36.11 -23.95
N ILE A 465 30.87 -36.71 -23.39
CA ILE A 465 30.90 -38.10 -22.90
C ILE A 465 30.76 -39.11 -24.06
N ASN A 466 30.03 -38.76 -25.13
CA ASN A 466 29.88 -39.61 -26.30
C ASN A 466 31.06 -39.54 -27.30
N HIS A 467 31.96 -38.57 -27.12
CA HIS A 467 33.20 -38.42 -27.90
C HIS A 467 34.47 -38.91 -27.17
N LEU A 468 34.33 -39.47 -25.97
CA LEU A 468 35.34 -40.25 -25.25
C LEU A 468 34.99 -41.74 -25.36
#